data_AF-A0A1X1UTK2-F1
#
_entry.id   AF-A0A1X1UTK2-F1
#
_cell.length_a   1.000
_cell.length_b   1.000
_cell.length_c   1.000
_cell.angle_alpha   90.00
_cell.angle_beta   90.00
_cell.angle_gamma   90.00
#
_symmetry.space_group_name_H-M   'P 1'
#
loop_
_entity.id
_entity.type
_entity.pdbx_description
1 polymer ?
#
loop_
_entity_poly.entity_id
_entity_poly.type
_entity_poly.pdbx_seq_one_letter_code
_entity_poly.pdbx_strand_id
1 'polypeptide(L)'
;MHSWSAFSPEANYAALASGSGPASTLAYAETLSAQAAQVQAVVAASAASGAATYGTTWRGVGASASAVAQAALDTQHELLAAALLEKASHVAAAAGAHQSAVASMVTAQEAVANRRDEATAQQINPLVWGALTPQIVALNLEYYGQMWPRNAAAGAAYGAALRAAAAAIMVPFPPAVAGGSPAAAARGWPKPGRSARPGQPCRPVSKARTRSSPRQPSVPGWGVRRRRRWPARSQRRRPRIPPRRRPRPPGLTR
;
A
#
# COMPACT_ATOMS: atom_id res chain seq x y z
N MET A 1 -15.80 -7.30 -6.42
CA MET A 1 -14.83 -8.41 -6.32
C MET A 1 -14.87 -9.18 -7.62
N HIS A 2 -13.72 -9.61 -8.15
CA HIS A 2 -13.68 -10.43 -9.37
C HIS A 2 -14.30 -11.80 -9.09
N SER A 3 -15.29 -12.21 -9.89
CA SER A 3 -15.98 -13.50 -9.72
C SER A 3 -15.21 -14.60 -10.45
N TRP A 4 -14.19 -15.17 -9.79
CA TRP A 4 -13.25 -16.12 -10.39
C TRP A 4 -13.91 -17.36 -11.01
N SER A 5 -15.02 -17.84 -10.44
CA SER A 5 -15.74 -19.01 -10.96
C SER A 5 -16.56 -18.70 -12.21
N ALA A 6 -16.93 -17.45 -12.45
CA ALA A 6 -17.77 -17.05 -13.58
C ALA A 6 -16.99 -16.88 -14.89
N PHE A 7 -15.67 -16.83 -14.82
CA PHE A 7 -14.80 -16.62 -15.98
C PHE A 7 -14.04 -17.89 -16.34
N SER A 8 -13.71 -18.03 -17.62
CA SER A 8 -12.96 -19.16 -18.15
C SER A 8 -11.52 -19.19 -17.59
N PRO A 9 -10.84 -20.35 -17.61
CA PRO A 9 -9.46 -20.48 -17.20
C PRO A 9 -8.52 -19.46 -17.88
N GLU A 10 -8.67 -19.25 -19.18
CA GLU A 10 -7.86 -18.33 -19.99
C GLU A 10 -8.07 -16.89 -19.56
N ALA A 11 -9.33 -16.49 -19.34
CA ALA A 11 -9.68 -15.14 -18.93
C ALA A 11 -9.11 -14.83 -17.53
N ASN A 12 -9.21 -15.79 -16.60
CA ASN A 12 -8.65 -15.66 -15.26
C ASN A 12 -7.12 -15.54 -15.28
N TYR A 13 -6.45 -16.40 -16.05
CA TYR A 13 -4.99 -16.34 -16.19
C TYR A 13 -4.55 -15.03 -16.83
N ALA A 14 -5.18 -14.64 -17.94
CA ALA A 14 -4.85 -13.39 -18.64
C ALA A 14 -5.09 -12.16 -17.76
N ALA A 15 -6.16 -12.14 -16.96
CA ALA A 15 -6.44 -11.03 -16.04
C ALA A 15 -5.32 -10.83 -15.00
N LEU A 16 -4.68 -11.90 -14.52
CA LEU A 16 -3.57 -11.83 -13.58
C LEU A 16 -2.23 -11.58 -14.28
N ALA A 17 -1.95 -12.29 -15.37
CA ALA A 17 -0.65 -12.28 -16.05
C ALA A 17 -0.40 -11.03 -16.92
N SER A 18 -1.45 -10.30 -17.32
CA SER A 18 -1.31 -9.11 -18.18
C SER A 18 -0.88 -7.83 -17.45
N GLY A 19 -0.78 -7.87 -16.11
CA GLY A 19 -0.40 -6.72 -15.29
C GLY A 19 1.11 -6.42 -15.27
N SER A 20 1.49 -5.33 -14.61
CA SER A 20 2.91 -4.96 -14.38
C SER A 20 3.66 -5.90 -13.42
N GLY A 21 2.99 -6.96 -12.94
CA GLY A 21 3.50 -7.86 -11.92
C GLY A 21 3.66 -7.20 -10.53
N PRO A 22 4.26 -7.94 -9.58
CA PRO A 22 4.34 -7.55 -8.17
C PRO A 22 5.51 -6.60 -7.85
N ALA A 23 6.37 -6.27 -8.82
CA ALA A 23 7.63 -5.58 -8.59
C ALA A 23 7.44 -4.20 -7.93
N SER A 24 6.44 -3.43 -8.36
CA SER A 24 6.13 -2.12 -7.77
C SER A 24 5.60 -2.23 -6.34
N THR A 25 4.83 -3.29 -6.04
CA THR A 25 4.32 -3.57 -4.70
C THR A 25 5.45 -3.99 -3.75
N LEU A 26 6.40 -4.80 -4.23
CA LEU A 26 7.60 -5.16 -3.47
C LEU A 26 8.49 -3.95 -3.19
N ALA A 27 8.75 -3.11 -4.22
CA ALA A 27 9.48 -1.87 -4.03
C ALA A 27 8.80 -0.96 -3.00
N TYR A 28 7.47 -0.90 -2.98
CA TYR A 28 6.74 -0.16 -1.94
C TYR A 28 6.95 -0.74 -0.53
N ALA A 29 6.93 -2.06 -0.36
CA ALA A 29 7.26 -2.70 0.91
C ALA A 29 8.69 -2.37 1.39
N GLU A 30 9.66 -2.33 0.47
CA GLU A 30 11.03 -1.90 0.76
C GLU A 30 11.08 -0.44 1.22
N THR A 31 10.33 0.46 0.57
CA THR A 31 10.28 1.87 1.00
C THR A 31 9.71 2.05 2.41
N LEU A 32 8.69 1.26 2.78
CA LEU A 32 8.13 1.26 4.13
C LEU A 32 9.15 0.74 5.17
N SER A 33 9.90 -0.30 4.81
CA SER A 33 10.94 -0.87 5.65
C SER A 33 12.10 0.10 5.85
N ALA A 34 12.51 0.79 4.78
CA ALA A 34 13.51 1.85 4.84
C ALA A 34 13.04 3.02 5.71
N GLN A 35 11.76 3.42 5.63
CA GLN A 35 11.20 4.46 6.48
C GLN A 35 11.23 4.07 7.97
N ALA A 36 10.93 2.81 8.31
CA ALA A 36 11.03 2.31 9.68
C ALA A 36 12.47 2.43 10.21
N ALA A 37 13.46 2.04 9.42
CA ALA A 37 14.87 2.16 9.78
C ALA A 37 15.31 3.63 9.98
N GLN A 38 14.79 4.55 9.18
CA GLN A 38 15.05 5.99 9.35
C GLN A 38 14.46 6.51 10.68
N VAL A 39 13.25 6.08 11.04
CA VAL A 39 12.63 6.47 12.32
C VAL A 39 13.45 5.94 13.52
N GLN A 40 13.92 4.70 13.45
CA GLN A 40 14.79 4.12 14.48
C GLN A 40 16.13 4.87 14.60
N ALA A 41 16.72 5.29 13.49
CA ALA A 41 17.93 6.11 13.50
C ALA A 41 17.69 7.48 14.18
N VAL A 42 16.52 8.10 13.97
CA VAL A 42 16.13 9.34 14.66
C VAL A 42 15.98 9.12 16.16
N VAL A 43 15.36 8.02 16.59
CA VAL A 43 15.25 7.66 18.01
C VAL A 43 16.62 7.45 18.64
N ALA A 44 17.52 6.74 17.98
CA ALA A 44 18.88 6.52 18.47
C ALA A 44 19.66 7.84 18.63
N ALA A 45 19.54 8.76 17.65
CA ALA A 45 20.15 10.08 17.72
C ALA A 45 19.53 10.97 18.83
N SER A 46 18.21 10.90 19.01
CA SER A 46 17.48 11.56 20.10
C SER A 46 17.97 11.08 21.46
N ALA A 47 18.07 9.75 21.66
CA ALA A 47 18.56 9.15 22.90
C ALA A 47 20.00 9.58 23.22
N ALA A 48 20.90 9.58 22.23
CA ALA A 48 22.27 10.05 22.41
C ALA A 48 22.33 11.54 22.80
N SER A 49 21.52 12.38 22.16
CA SER A 49 21.42 13.82 22.46
C SER A 49 20.84 14.08 23.85
N GLY A 50 19.84 13.28 24.26
CA GLY A 50 19.26 13.32 25.60
C GLY A 50 20.26 12.92 26.68
N ALA A 51 21.04 11.85 26.45
CA ALA A 51 22.09 11.40 27.36
C ALA A 51 23.18 12.48 27.55
N ALA A 52 23.60 13.15 26.46
CA ALA A 52 24.56 14.24 26.54
C ALA A 52 23.97 15.48 27.26
N THR A 53 22.70 15.81 27.02
CA THR A 53 22.09 17.01 27.59
C THR A 53 21.78 16.85 29.07
N TYR A 54 21.04 15.81 29.45
CA TYR A 54 20.56 15.61 30.83
C TYR A 54 21.55 14.82 31.71
N GLY A 55 22.47 14.06 31.10
CA GLY A 55 23.47 13.27 31.83
C GLY A 55 24.68 14.09 32.31
N THR A 56 25.08 15.12 31.57
CA THR A 56 26.30 15.89 31.88
C THR A 56 26.06 17.38 32.03
N THR A 57 25.25 18.00 31.18
CA THR A 57 25.27 19.47 30.98
C THR A 57 24.13 20.20 31.71
N TRP A 58 22.94 19.62 31.81
CA TRP A 58 21.76 20.22 32.43
C TRP A 58 21.10 19.25 33.42
N ARG A 59 20.94 19.68 34.68
CA ARG A 59 20.40 18.84 35.77
C ARG A 59 19.32 19.58 36.58
N GLY A 60 18.53 18.81 37.33
CA GLY A 60 17.45 19.31 38.19
C GLY A 60 16.06 18.91 37.69
N VAL A 61 15.01 19.38 38.38
CA VAL A 61 13.61 18.96 38.12
C VAL A 61 13.18 19.26 36.68
N GLY A 62 13.57 20.41 36.13
CA GLY A 62 13.30 20.76 34.73
C GLY A 62 13.98 19.81 33.73
N ALA A 63 15.23 19.45 33.97
CA ALA A 63 15.96 18.48 33.14
C ALA A 63 15.31 17.10 33.20
N SER A 64 14.89 16.65 34.39
CA SER A 64 14.19 15.38 34.56
C SER A 64 12.83 15.36 33.84
N ALA A 65 12.07 16.46 33.91
CA ALA A 65 10.79 16.57 33.21
C ALA A 65 10.97 16.54 31.68
N SER A 66 12.00 17.21 31.14
CA SER A 66 12.33 17.16 29.72
C SER A 66 12.82 15.77 29.27
N ALA A 67 13.62 15.08 30.10
CA ALA A 67 14.07 13.72 29.80
C ALA A 67 12.89 12.73 29.71
N VAL A 68 11.90 12.85 30.60
CA VAL A 68 10.67 12.04 30.55
C VAL A 68 9.85 12.35 29.30
N ALA A 69 9.69 13.63 28.95
CA ALA A 69 8.96 14.03 27.75
C ALA A 69 9.65 13.52 26.46
N GLN A 70 10.98 13.57 26.41
CA GLN A 70 11.76 13.05 25.28
C GLN A 70 11.59 11.53 25.16
N ALA A 71 11.75 10.78 26.26
CA ALA A 71 11.58 9.33 26.26
C ALA A 71 10.16 8.89 25.81
N ALA A 72 9.13 9.67 26.16
CA ALA A 72 7.77 9.42 25.71
C ALA A 72 7.61 9.61 24.18
N LEU A 73 8.27 10.60 23.59
CA LEU A 73 8.29 10.80 22.13
C LEU A 73 9.09 9.71 21.42
N ASP A 74 10.25 9.35 21.95
CA ASP A 74 11.09 8.27 21.41
C ASP A 74 10.32 6.93 21.40
N THR A 75 9.57 6.63 22.46
CA THR A 75 8.69 5.45 22.51
C THR A 75 7.61 5.46 21.44
N GLN A 76 7.03 6.62 21.11
CA GLN A 76 6.04 6.72 20.04
C GLN A 76 6.65 6.49 18.65
N HIS A 77 7.86 7.00 18.44
CA HIS A 77 8.58 6.77 17.18
C HIS A 77 8.95 5.29 17.00
N GLU A 78 9.30 4.58 18.08
CA GLU A 78 9.50 3.12 18.02
C GLU A 78 8.21 2.36 17.67
N LEU A 79 7.07 2.75 18.27
CA LEU A 79 5.76 2.17 17.91
C LEU A 79 5.39 2.45 16.44
N LEU A 80 5.71 3.64 15.93
CA LEU A 80 5.53 3.99 14.53
C LEU A 80 6.42 3.11 13.62
N ALA A 81 7.68 2.92 13.98
CA ALA A 81 8.61 2.07 13.22
C ALA A 81 8.10 0.61 13.16
N ALA A 82 7.63 0.07 14.29
CA ALA A 82 7.03 -1.26 14.34
C ALA A 82 5.80 -1.37 13.43
N ALA A 83 4.89 -0.39 13.47
CA ALA A 83 3.70 -0.37 12.62
C ALA A 83 4.03 -0.24 11.12
N LEU A 84 5.11 0.46 10.76
CA LEU A 84 5.59 0.53 9.38
C LEU A 84 6.11 -0.83 8.88
N LEU A 85 6.86 -1.56 9.71
CA LEU A 85 7.34 -2.91 9.39
C LEU A 85 6.18 -3.91 9.24
N GLU A 86 5.19 -3.82 10.12
CA GLU A 86 3.98 -4.64 10.01
C GLU A 86 3.27 -4.40 8.67
N LYS A 87 3.04 -3.14 8.30
CA LYS A 87 2.43 -2.79 7.00
C LYS A 87 3.28 -3.26 5.82
N ALA A 88 4.60 -3.13 5.90
CA ALA A 88 5.51 -3.64 4.87
C ALA A 88 5.33 -5.15 4.66
N SER A 89 5.21 -5.92 5.74
CA SER A 89 5.01 -7.38 5.69
C SER A 89 3.69 -7.75 4.99
N HIS A 90 2.60 -7.01 5.23
CA HIS A 90 1.31 -7.23 4.58
C HIS A 90 1.35 -6.90 3.08
N VAL A 91 2.05 -5.84 2.70
CA VAL A 91 2.26 -5.47 1.30
C VAL A 91 3.09 -6.55 0.57
N ALA A 92 4.17 -7.03 1.19
CA ALA A 92 4.98 -8.11 0.64
C ALA A 92 4.20 -9.42 0.52
N ALA A 93 3.37 -9.74 1.51
CA ALA A 93 2.48 -10.90 1.47
C ALA A 93 1.47 -10.82 0.30
N ALA A 94 0.91 -9.63 0.02
CA ALA A 94 0.02 -9.44 -1.12
C ALA A 94 0.74 -9.66 -2.47
N ALA A 95 1.99 -9.21 -2.59
CA ALA A 95 2.84 -9.47 -3.75
C ALA A 95 3.14 -10.99 -3.93
N GLY A 96 3.48 -11.68 -2.83
CA GLY A 96 3.71 -13.13 -2.85
C GLY A 96 2.45 -13.92 -3.20
N ALA A 97 1.27 -13.48 -2.75
CA ALA A 97 0.00 -14.08 -3.12
C ALA A 97 -0.28 -13.97 -4.63
N HIS A 98 0.08 -12.85 -5.26
CA HIS A 98 -0.03 -12.70 -6.72
C HIS A 98 0.86 -13.70 -7.46
N GLN A 99 2.13 -13.83 -7.06
CA GLN A 99 3.07 -14.78 -7.67
C GLN A 99 2.59 -16.22 -7.50
N SER A 100 2.13 -16.57 -6.30
CA SER A 100 1.60 -17.90 -5.99
C SER A 100 0.36 -18.23 -6.81
N ALA A 101 -0.53 -17.26 -7.00
CA ALA A 101 -1.74 -17.41 -7.81
C ALA A 101 -1.40 -17.65 -9.28
N VAL A 102 -0.53 -16.83 -9.88
CA VAL A 102 -0.10 -17.00 -11.27
C VAL A 102 0.59 -18.35 -11.48
N ALA A 103 1.44 -18.78 -10.55
CA ALA A 103 2.13 -20.07 -10.63
C ALA A 103 1.20 -21.28 -10.47
N SER A 104 0.10 -21.14 -9.73
CA SER A 104 -0.85 -22.23 -9.47
C SER A 104 -1.90 -22.41 -10.57
N MET A 105 -2.13 -21.36 -11.36
CA MET A 105 -3.12 -21.36 -12.45
C MET A 105 -2.63 -22.14 -13.67
N VAL A 106 -3.58 -22.82 -14.32
CA VAL A 106 -3.44 -23.30 -15.69
C VAL A 106 -3.28 -22.10 -16.61
N THR A 107 -2.28 -22.17 -17.48
CA THR A 107 -1.97 -21.08 -18.40
C THR A 107 -3.04 -20.95 -19.47
N ALA A 108 -3.19 -19.75 -20.04
CA ALA A 108 -4.09 -19.55 -21.18
C ALA A 108 -3.70 -20.43 -22.38
N GLN A 109 -2.42 -20.75 -22.56
CA GLN A 109 -1.95 -21.59 -23.66
C GLN A 109 -2.42 -23.04 -23.51
N GLU A 110 -2.32 -23.62 -22.32
CA GLU A 110 -2.78 -24.99 -22.04
C GLU A 110 -4.29 -25.12 -22.20
N ALA A 111 -5.05 -24.17 -21.65
CA ALA A 111 -6.50 -24.16 -21.76
C ALA A 111 -6.96 -24.00 -23.23
N VAL A 112 -6.34 -23.10 -24.00
CA VAL A 112 -6.62 -22.96 -25.44
C VAL A 112 -6.23 -24.20 -26.24
N ALA A 113 -5.13 -24.88 -25.89
CA ALA A 113 -4.73 -26.13 -26.54
C ALA A 113 -5.82 -27.21 -26.38
N ASN A 114 -6.29 -27.44 -25.15
CA ASN A 114 -7.39 -28.37 -24.89
C ASN A 114 -8.66 -28.02 -25.71
N ARG A 115 -9.03 -26.73 -25.77
CA ARG A 115 -10.18 -26.28 -26.58
C ARG A 115 -9.99 -26.50 -28.08
N ARG A 116 -8.76 -26.37 -28.60
CA ARG A 116 -8.43 -26.63 -30.01
C ARG A 116 -8.46 -28.12 -30.34
N ASP A 117 -7.96 -28.94 -29.44
CA ASP A 117 -7.97 -30.39 -29.60
C ASP A 117 -9.42 -30.92 -29.59
N GLU A 118 -10.26 -30.38 -28.71
CA GLU A 118 -11.68 -30.74 -28.68
C GLU A 118 -12.39 -30.30 -29.97
N ALA A 119 -12.15 -29.08 -30.45
CA ALA A 119 -12.73 -28.60 -31.71
C ALA A 119 -12.30 -29.46 -32.90
N THR A 120 -11.04 -29.91 -32.93
CA THR A 120 -10.52 -30.82 -33.96
C THR A 120 -11.19 -32.18 -33.88
N ALA A 121 -11.31 -32.75 -32.68
CA ALA A 121 -11.99 -34.02 -32.46
C ALA A 121 -13.47 -33.95 -32.86
N GLN A 122 -14.17 -32.85 -32.56
CA GLN A 122 -15.55 -32.62 -32.98
C GLN A 122 -15.70 -32.56 -34.51
N GLN A 123 -14.75 -31.96 -35.23
CA GLN A 123 -14.77 -31.91 -36.69
C GLN A 123 -14.56 -33.27 -37.35
N ILE A 124 -13.71 -34.11 -36.75
CA ILE A 124 -13.40 -35.45 -37.26
C ILE A 124 -14.46 -36.48 -36.86
N ASN A 125 -15.14 -36.31 -35.72
CA ASN A 125 -16.07 -37.28 -35.15
C ASN A 125 -17.15 -37.80 -36.13
N PRO A 126 -17.75 -36.97 -37.00
CA PRO A 126 -18.70 -37.45 -38.01
C PRO A 126 -18.07 -38.38 -39.06
N LEU A 127 -16.81 -38.15 -39.42
CA LEU A 127 -16.07 -38.96 -40.40
C LEU A 127 -15.73 -40.35 -39.88
N VAL A 128 -15.60 -40.47 -38.55
CA VAL A 128 -15.29 -41.74 -37.85
C VAL A 128 -16.50 -42.28 -37.08
N TRP A 129 -17.70 -41.90 -37.52
CA TRP A 129 -18.99 -42.39 -37.01
C TRP A 129 -19.11 -42.36 -35.48
N GLY A 130 -18.64 -41.28 -34.85
CA GLY A 130 -18.78 -41.08 -33.40
C GLY A 130 -17.69 -41.71 -32.55
N ALA A 131 -16.67 -42.36 -33.13
CA ALA A 131 -15.62 -43.04 -32.37
C ALA A 131 -14.79 -42.11 -31.45
N LEU A 132 -14.75 -40.79 -31.71
CA LEU A 132 -14.01 -39.82 -30.90
C LEU A 132 -14.84 -39.19 -29.77
N THR A 133 -16.12 -39.55 -29.65
CA THR A 133 -16.98 -39.09 -28.56
C THR A 133 -16.38 -39.28 -27.16
N PRO A 134 -15.77 -40.43 -26.79
CA PRO A 134 -15.11 -40.56 -25.49
C PRO A 134 -13.93 -39.59 -25.30
N GLN A 135 -13.17 -39.28 -26.35
CA GLN A 135 -12.07 -38.31 -26.29
C GLN A 135 -12.60 -36.88 -26.10
N ILE A 136 -13.67 -36.50 -26.80
CA ILE A 136 -14.32 -35.19 -26.64
C ILE A 136 -14.82 -35.03 -25.20
N VAL A 137 -15.45 -36.07 -24.64
CA VAL A 137 -15.88 -36.07 -23.23
C VAL A 137 -14.69 -35.94 -22.28
N ALA A 138 -13.60 -36.66 -22.52
CA ALA A 138 -12.39 -36.57 -21.70
C ALA A 138 -11.80 -35.14 -21.71
N LEU A 139 -11.71 -34.50 -22.89
CA LEU A 139 -11.23 -33.12 -23.02
C LEU A 139 -12.14 -32.12 -22.30
N ASN A 140 -13.46 -32.30 -22.40
CA ASN A 140 -14.42 -31.46 -21.66
C ASN A 140 -14.32 -31.68 -20.14
N LEU A 141 -14.17 -32.91 -19.68
CA LEU A 141 -13.98 -33.20 -18.25
C LEU A 141 -12.68 -32.60 -17.72
N GLU A 142 -11.61 -32.62 -18.50
CA GLU A 142 -10.35 -31.96 -18.14
C GLU A 142 -10.54 -30.43 -18.04
N TYR A 143 -11.17 -29.81 -19.05
CA TYR A 143 -11.37 -28.37 -19.08
C TYR A 143 -12.30 -27.87 -17.96
N TYR A 144 -13.52 -28.39 -17.91
CA TYR A 144 -14.55 -27.94 -16.97
C TYR A 144 -14.38 -28.56 -15.57
N GLY A 145 -13.83 -29.76 -15.48
CA GLY A 145 -13.68 -30.50 -14.22
C GLY A 145 -12.34 -30.28 -13.51
N GLN A 146 -11.28 -29.87 -14.22
CA GLN A 146 -9.97 -29.65 -13.62
C GLN A 146 -9.46 -28.21 -13.84
N MET A 147 -9.34 -27.77 -15.09
CA MET A 147 -8.72 -26.47 -15.40
C MET A 147 -9.53 -25.29 -14.85
N TRP A 148 -10.85 -25.32 -15.05
CA TRP A 148 -11.77 -24.27 -14.57
C TRP A 148 -11.79 -24.16 -13.04
N PRO A 149 -12.10 -25.21 -12.26
CA PRO A 149 -12.10 -25.10 -10.81
C PRO A 149 -10.72 -24.78 -10.24
N ARG A 150 -9.63 -25.26 -10.85
CA ARG A 150 -8.26 -24.92 -10.42
C ARG A 150 -7.98 -23.42 -10.55
N ASN A 151 -8.28 -22.81 -11.70
CA ASN A 151 -8.10 -21.36 -11.86
C ASN A 151 -9.06 -20.57 -10.98
N ALA A 152 -10.30 -21.02 -10.83
CA ALA A 152 -11.26 -20.38 -9.94
C ALA A 152 -10.79 -20.41 -8.47
N ALA A 153 -10.27 -21.55 -8.01
CA ALA A 153 -9.76 -21.73 -6.66
C ALA A 153 -8.51 -20.89 -6.39
N ALA A 154 -7.54 -20.91 -7.31
CA ALA A 154 -6.33 -20.08 -7.22
C ALA A 154 -6.68 -18.58 -7.15
N GLY A 155 -7.63 -18.14 -7.97
CA GLY A 155 -8.15 -16.77 -7.95
C GLY A 155 -8.88 -16.44 -6.65
N ALA A 156 -9.71 -17.34 -6.13
CA ALA A 156 -10.40 -17.16 -4.86
C ALA A 156 -9.43 -17.03 -3.68
N ALA A 157 -8.39 -17.85 -3.64
CA ALA A 157 -7.32 -17.78 -2.64
C ALA A 157 -6.57 -16.44 -2.71
N TYR A 158 -6.23 -15.98 -3.91
CA TYR A 158 -5.64 -14.65 -4.12
C TYR A 158 -6.55 -13.53 -3.62
N GLY A 159 -7.84 -13.58 -3.95
CA GLY A 159 -8.82 -12.62 -3.48
C GLY A 159 -8.97 -12.61 -1.95
N ALA A 160 -8.88 -13.77 -1.30
CA ALA A 160 -8.88 -13.87 0.16
C ALA A 160 -7.63 -13.23 0.78
N ALA A 161 -6.46 -13.51 0.22
CA ALA A 161 -5.20 -12.90 0.66
C ALA A 161 -5.23 -11.36 0.54
N LEU A 162 -5.76 -10.80 -0.56
CA LEU A 162 -5.89 -9.35 -0.70
C LEU A 162 -6.85 -8.74 0.32
N ARG A 163 -7.98 -9.40 0.62
CA ARG A 163 -8.91 -8.89 1.64
C ARG A 163 -8.26 -8.89 3.01
N ALA A 164 -7.51 -9.93 3.36
CA ALA A 164 -6.77 -10.00 4.62
C ALA A 164 -5.71 -8.87 4.71
N ALA A 165 -4.92 -8.68 3.66
CA ALA A 165 -3.92 -7.60 3.60
C ALA A 165 -4.58 -6.21 3.68
N ALA A 166 -5.69 -6.00 2.97
CA ALA A 166 -6.43 -4.73 3.02
C ALA A 166 -6.98 -4.46 4.44
N ALA A 167 -7.55 -5.47 5.10
CA ALA A 167 -8.03 -5.33 6.47
C ALA A 167 -6.90 -4.97 7.46
N ALA A 168 -5.73 -5.59 7.30
CA ALA A 168 -4.57 -5.31 8.16
C ALA A 168 -4.00 -3.89 7.94
N ILE A 169 -3.96 -3.41 6.69
CA ILE A 169 -3.46 -2.06 6.38
C ILE A 169 -4.38 -0.97 6.93
N MET A 170 -5.68 -1.22 7.02
CA MET A 170 -6.68 -0.28 7.55
C MET A 170 -6.57 -0.02 9.05
N VAL A 171 -5.76 -0.80 9.78
CA VAL A 171 -5.49 -0.52 11.20
C VAL A 171 -4.81 0.84 11.33
N PRO A 172 -5.44 1.82 12.02
CA PRO A 172 -4.90 3.15 12.15
C PRO A 172 -3.61 3.12 12.99
N PHE A 173 -2.67 3.99 12.66
CA PHE A 173 -1.49 4.18 13.49
C PHE A 173 -1.92 4.66 14.89
N PRO A 174 -1.19 4.24 15.95
CA PRO A 174 -1.45 4.73 17.29
C PRO A 174 -1.38 6.27 17.29
N PRO A 175 -2.34 6.96 17.96
CA PRO A 175 -2.33 8.41 18.01
C PRO A 175 -1.08 8.91 18.72
N ALA A 176 -0.42 9.93 18.16
CA ALA A 176 0.68 10.60 18.83
C ALA A 176 0.18 11.20 20.15
N VAL A 177 0.78 10.84 21.28
CA VAL A 177 0.51 11.54 22.54
C VAL A 177 1.24 12.87 22.44
N ALA A 178 0.49 13.98 22.44
CA ALA A 178 1.08 15.29 22.52
C ALA A 178 2.03 15.31 23.73
N GLY A 179 3.32 15.59 23.50
CA GLY A 179 4.26 15.87 24.57
C GLY A 179 3.75 17.07 25.35
N GLY A 180 2.95 16.82 26.39
CA GLY A 180 2.41 17.86 27.23
C GLY A 180 3.56 18.67 27.81
N SER A 181 3.47 20.00 27.72
CA SER A 181 4.50 20.93 28.20
C SER A 181 5.11 20.45 29.53
N PRO A 182 6.43 20.58 29.74
CA PRO A 182 7.13 20.09 30.93
C PRO A 182 6.58 20.64 32.26
N ALA A 183 5.78 21.72 32.22
CA ALA A 183 5.04 22.26 33.35
C ALA A 183 3.85 21.39 33.83
N ALA A 184 3.31 20.49 32.99
CA ALA A 184 2.22 19.59 33.37
C ALA A 184 2.69 18.39 34.17
N ALA A 185 3.95 17.94 33.99
CA ALA A 185 4.54 16.87 34.78
C ALA A 185 4.77 17.25 36.26
N ALA A 186 4.75 18.55 36.59
CA ALA A 186 4.88 19.05 37.96
C ALA A 186 3.56 19.07 38.75
N ARG A 187 2.41 18.83 38.10
CA ARG A 187 1.13 18.68 38.80
C ARG A 187 0.63 17.26 38.57
N GLY A 188 0.75 16.46 39.63
CA GLY A 188 0.49 15.03 39.63
C GLY A 188 -0.80 14.63 38.93
N TRP A 189 -0.78 13.43 38.39
CA TRP A 189 -1.95 12.70 37.91
C TRP A 189 -3.14 12.87 38.88
N PRO A 190 -4.29 13.38 38.42
CA PRO A 190 -5.51 13.15 39.17
C PRO A 190 -5.95 11.71 38.91
N LYS A 191 -6.00 10.90 39.98
CA LYS A 191 -6.79 9.67 39.97
C LYS A 191 -8.23 10.03 39.59
N PRO A 192 -8.93 9.24 38.76
CA PRO A 192 -10.35 9.46 38.51
C PRO A 192 -11.15 9.04 39.75
N GLY A 193 -11.42 10.01 40.62
CA GLY A 193 -12.37 9.91 41.72
C GLY A 193 -13.75 10.41 41.29
N ARG A 194 -14.75 9.57 41.55
CA ARG A 194 -16.17 9.65 41.19
C ARG A 194 -16.87 10.94 41.62
N SER A 195 -17.83 11.36 40.79
CA SER A 195 -18.70 12.55 40.86
C SER A 195 -19.35 12.90 42.21
N ALA A 196 -19.47 14.21 42.50
CA ALA A 196 -20.64 14.82 43.16
C ALA A 196 -20.74 16.35 42.96
N ARG A 197 -21.70 16.76 42.11
CA ARG A 197 -22.68 17.88 42.10
C ARG A 197 -22.40 19.30 42.72
N PRO A 198 -23.18 20.33 42.28
CA PRO A 198 -22.72 21.70 42.05
C PRO A 198 -23.17 22.72 43.11
N GLY A 199 -22.41 23.82 43.26
CA GLY A 199 -22.73 24.88 44.21
C GLY A 199 -21.99 26.19 43.95
N GLN A 200 -22.50 26.94 42.95
CA GLN A 200 -22.50 28.41 42.81
C GLN A 200 -21.22 29.27 42.69
N PRO A 201 -21.36 30.47 42.07
CA PRO A 201 -20.28 31.26 41.51
C PRO A 201 -19.94 32.52 42.32
N CYS A 202 -18.69 32.97 42.28
CA CYS A 202 -18.34 34.35 42.62
C CYS A 202 -17.44 34.97 41.53
N ARG A 203 -18.00 35.93 40.79
CA ARG A 203 -17.32 37.10 40.21
C ARG A 203 -17.88 38.33 40.96
N PRO A 204 -17.34 39.56 40.84
CA PRO A 204 -16.15 40.03 40.10
C PRO A 204 -15.23 40.95 40.96
N VAL A 205 -14.08 41.38 40.42
CA VAL A 205 -13.57 42.74 40.69
C VAL A 205 -13.18 43.40 39.37
N SER A 206 -13.79 44.54 39.14
CA SER A 206 -13.67 45.41 37.98
C SER A 206 -12.52 46.38 38.14
N LYS A 207 -11.81 46.71 37.06
CA LYS A 207 -11.38 48.10 36.73
C LYS A 207 -10.94 48.19 35.26
N ALA A 208 -11.72 48.93 34.46
CA ALA A 208 -11.26 49.67 33.28
C ALA A 208 -10.48 50.91 33.77
N ARG A 209 -9.66 51.66 33.03
CA ARG A 209 -9.34 51.92 31.61
C ARG A 209 -7.90 52.52 31.67
N THR A 210 -7.08 52.62 30.62
CA THR A 210 -7.09 53.76 29.68
C THR A 210 -6.02 53.53 28.60
N ARG A 211 -6.31 54.11 27.44
CA ARG A 211 -5.72 54.05 26.10
C ARG A 211 -4.42 54.87 25.98
N SER A 212 -3.40 54.33 25.31
CA SER A 212 -2.50 55.09 24.44
C SER A 212 -1.69 54.17 23.53
N SER A 213 -1.82 54.39 22.23
CA SER A 213 -0.97 53.86 21.16
C SER A 213 0.11 54.92 20.86
N PRO A 214 1.30 54.55 20.36
CA PRO A 214 1.50 54.72 18.93
C PRO A 214 2.42 53.70 18.22
N ARG A 215 2.11 53.51 16.93
CA ARG A 215 2.97 53.23 15.75
C ARG A 215 3.65 51.86 15.58
N GLN A 216 3.15 51.15 14.56
CA GLN A 216 3.83 50.14 13.73
C GLN A 216 4.99 50.74 12.91
N PRO A 217 5.90 49.87 12.41
CA PRO A 217 6.01 49.65 10.96
C PRO A 217 5.88 48.16 10.56
N SER A 218 4.94 47.85 9.67
CA SER A 218 5.14 47.41 8.27
C SER A 218 5.56 45.94 8.07
N VAL A 219 4.60 45.13 7.65
CA VAL A 219 4.75 43.77 7.11
C VAL A 219 4.70 43.83 5.59
N PRO A 220 5.64 43.20 4.86
CA PRO A 220 5.42 42.75 3.48
C PRO A 220 5.31 41.21 3.47
N GLY A 221 4.40 40.53 2.78
CA GLY A 221 3.39 40.90 1.82
C GLY A 221 2.90 39.58 1.21
N TRP A 222 1.70 39.14 1.59
CA TRP A 222 1.00 38.04 0.94
C TRP A 222 0.16 38.63 -0.20
N GLY A 223 0.68 38.50 -1.42
CA GLY A 223 0.05 38.96 -2.67
C GLY A 223 -0.31 37.78 -3.57
N VAL A 224 -1.62 37.57 -3.71
CA VAL A 224 -2.33 36.52 -4.45
C VAL A 224 -2.08 36.56 -5.98
N ARG A 225 -2.30 35.40 -6.63
CA ARG A 225 -2.59 35.13 -8.07
C ARG A 225 -1.35 34.69 -8.87
N ARG A 226 -1.36 33.54 -9.56
CA ARG A 226 -2.28 33.23 -10.67
C ARG A 226 -2.48 31.73 -10.90
N ARG A 227 -3.74 31.37 -11.17
CA ARG A 227 -4.18 30.18 -11.90
C ARG A 227 -3.54 30.14 -13.30
N ARG A 228 -3.06 28.97 -13.73
CA ARG A 228 -2.98 28.54 -15.14
C ARG A 228 -3.36 27.06 -15.18
N ARG A 229 -4.63 26.72 -15.43
CA ARG A 229 -5.21 26.39 -16.75
C ARG A 229 -4.34 25.43 -17.57
N TRP A 230 -4.73 24.16 -17.52
CA TRP A 230 -4.50 23.16 -18.57
C TRP A 230 -5.07 23.63 -19.91
N PRO A 231 -4.37 23.43 -21.02
CA PRO A 231 -5.01 23.26 -22.32
C PRO A 231 -5.00 21.79 -22.76
N ALA A 232 -6.09 21.46 -23.44
CA ALA A 232 -6.46 20.16 -23.97
C ALA A 232 -5.71 19.79 -25.27
N ARG A 233 -5.82 18.48 -25.57
CA ARG A 233 -5.61 17.77 -26.85
C ARG A 233 -5.55 18.61 -28.14
N SER A 234 -4.53 18.34 -28.94
CA SER A 234 -4.59 18.27 -30.41
C SER A 234 -3.49 17.29 -30.90
N GLN A 235 -3.90 16.09 -31.30
CA GLN A 235 -3.89 15.60 -32.69
C GLN A 235 -2.55 15.63 -33.45
N ARG A 236 -2.14 14.41 -33.83
CA ARG A 236 -1.41 14.02 -35.06
C ARG A 236 0.04 14.51 -35.22
N ARG A 237 1.00 13.60 -34.99
CA ARG A 237 2.07 13.29 -35.95
C ARG A 237 2.46 11.81 -35.86
N ARG A 238 2.36 11.11 -37.01
CA ARG A 238 2.79 9.72 -37.20
C ARG A 238 4.33 9.62 -37.11
N PRO A 239 4.91 8.55 -36.54
CA PRO A 239 6.32 8.25 -36.74
C PRO A 239 6.55 7.72 -38.16
N ARG A 240 7.51 8.30 -38.88
CA ARG A 240 8.04 7.78 -40.15
C ARG A 240 8.88 6.53 -39.85
N ILE A 241 8.46 5.40 -40.40
CA ILE A 241 9.21 4.13 -40.38
C ILE A 241 10.26 4.18 -41.50
N PRO A 242 11.55 3.92 -41.24
CA PRO A 242 12.54 3.70 -42.30
C PRO A 242 12.39 2.29 -42.90
N PRO A 243 12.59 2.09 -44.22
CA PRO A 243 12.41 0.78 -44.85
C PRO A 243 13.52 -0.20 -44.42
N ARG A 244 13.11 -1.36 -43.87
CA ARG A 244 13.99 -2.50 -43.63
C ARG A 244 14.40 -3.12 -44.97
N ARG A 245 15.72 -3.25 -45.18
CA ARG A 245 16.34 -3.99 -46.29
C ARG A 245 15.94 -5.47 -46.23
N ARG A 246 15.57 -6.05 -47.38
CA ARG A 246 15.31 -7.50 -47.55
C ARG A 246 16.63 -8.29 -47.44
N PRO A 247 16.64 -9.49 -46.83
CA PRO A 247 17.77 -10.41 -46.94
C PRO A 247 17.83 -11.05 -48.34
N ARG A 248 19.04 -11.23 -48.86
CA ARG A 248 19.35 -11.93 -50.13
C ARG A 248 19.25 -13.46 -49.94
N PRO A 249 18.87 -14.23 -50.98
CA PRO A 249 18.84 -15.69 -50.92
C PRO A 249 20.26 -16.30 -51.00
N PRO A 250 20.49 -17.48 -50.38
CA PRO A 250 21.77 -18.17 -50.46
C PRO A 250 21.99 -18.78 -51.84
N GLY A 251 23.16 -18.49 -52.41
CA GLY A 251 23.62 -19.00 -53.69
C GLY A 251 24.20 -20.41 -53.60
N LEU A 252 23.94 -21.14 -54.68
CA LEU A 252 24.52 -22.40 -55.13
C LEU A 252 26.05 -22.43 -55.01
N THR A 253 26.58 -23.45 -54.33
CA THR A 253 27.94 -23.95 -54.54
C THR A 253 27.95 -24.93 -55.72
N ARG A 254 28.79 -24.64 -56.72
CA ARG A 254 29.53 -25.66 -57.45
C ARG A 254 30.92 -25.74 -56.85
#